data_AF-A0A822EHE1-F1
#
_entry.id   AF-A0A822EHE1-F1
#
_cell.length_a   1.000
_cell.length_b   1.000
_cell.length_c   1.000
_cell.angle_alpha   90.00
_cell.angle_beta   90.00
_cell.angle_gamma   90.00
#
_symmetry.space_group_name_H-M   'P 1'
#
loop_
_entity.id
_entity.type
_entity.pdbx_description
1 polymer ?
#
loop_
_entity_poly.entity_id
_entity_poly.type
_entity_poly.pdbx_seq_one_letter_code
_entity_poly.pdbx_strand_id
1 'polypeptide(L)'
;MANSNTAVNWAVSQGANAIECDIHFDGSGKPFLIEHGLGCDCRCATGNDHVCVALQNQCAGPSARENPVTYMQNIARRDSIALYFVDSKVDASMGETLVKAGAGLIPFMDENLFGYGYKGKVIISSASFSTFEYVKAAAIAAKASRNAQRYFFTTDQEENNYEGVMNRLYPVTNNRVYGTGASSCGTAPSYYAAITAAVAGKKQGENETRHDVVQTIEPESGPWGEFTDIMYCAAGTWAIGFRQRVEQPCGNDCDDTALNSLELLCAKKDGTSVKSITPHAGYWGDWSNIVRCPGNNNFLRGVSFKIESPQGSGDDTAANDCQFSCSQSSNILASNGGRFGDWKQMKYCPSSSAICGFSLKLENSQGEGDDTALNGA
;
A
#
# COMPACT_ATOMS: atom_id res chain seq x y z
N MET A 1 -0.18 10.90 -21.33
CA MET A 1 -1.40 10.34 -21.97
C MET A 1 -1.14 9.75 -23.35
N ALA A 2 -1.28 8.43 -23.47
CA ALA A 2 -1.18 7.68 -24.73
C ALA A 2 -2.55 7.11 -25.17
N ASN A 3 -3.64 7.85 -25.00
CA ASN A 3 -5.04 7.35 -25.05
C ASN A 3 -5.58 6.87 -26.41
N SER A 4 -4.75 6.79 -27.45
CA SER A 4 -5.15 6.26 -28.74
C SER A 4 -4.04 5.42 -29.35
N ASN A 5 -4.40 4.49 -30.23
CA ASN A 5 -3.42 3.66 -30.93
C ASN A 5 -2.39 4.50 -31.71
N THR A 6 -2.79 5.65 -32.22
CA THR A 6 -1.90 6.61 -32.89
C THR A 6 -0.87 7.20 -31.94
N ALA A 7 -1.28 7.61 -30.73
CA ALA A 7 -0.36 8.09 -29.71
C ALA A 7 0.58 7.01 -29.20
N VAL A 8 0.09 5.79 -28.99
CA VAL A 8 0.92 4.63 -28.61
C VAL A 8 1.98 4.35 -29.68
N ASN A 9 1.59 4.33 -30.96
CA ASN A 9 2.53 4.10 -32.06
C ASN A 9 3.61 5.19 -32.12
N TRP A 10 3.24 6.45 -31.91
CA TRP A 10 4.20 7.55 -31.83
C TRP A 10 5.14 7.35 -30.64
N ALA A 11 4.62 7.08 -29.44
CA ALA A 11 5.45 6.92 -28.25
C ALA A 11 6.44 5.76 -28.39
N VAL A 12 5.99 4.62 -28.91
CA VAL A 12 6.85 3.45 -29.16
C VAL A 12 7.90 3.75 -30.24
N SER A 13 7.57 4.54 -31.28
CA SER A 13 8.56 4.93 -32.29
C SER A 13 9.63 5.88 -31.73
N GLN A 14 9.33 6.60 -30.65
CA GLN A 14 10.29 7.39 -29.87
C GLN A 14 11.04 6.55 -28.81
N GLY A 15 10.83 5.23 -28.78
CA GLY A 15 11.53 4.32 -27.87
C GLY A 15 10.84 4.10 -26.53
N ALA A 16 9.59 4.53 -26.35
CA ALA A 16 8.84 4.25 -25.12
C ALA A 16 8.64 2.74 -24.92
N ASN A 17 8.99 2.26 -23.73
CA ASN A 17 8.71 0.91 -23.25
C ASN A 17 7.66 0.89 -22.12
N ALA A 18 7.09 2.05 -21.81
CA ALA A 18 6.03 2.25 -20.86
C ALA A 18 5.00 3.21 -21.45
N ILE A 19 3.72 2.99 -21.16
CA ILE A 19 2.64 3.89 -21.56
C ILE A 19 1.69 4.12 -20.40
N GLU A 20 1.07 5.28 -20.41
CA GLU A 20 0.01 5.67 -19.47
C GLU A 20 -1.26 5.94 -20.26
N CYS A 21 -2.42 5.52 -19.72
CA CYS A 21 -3.72 5.90 -20.26
C CYS A 21 -4.71 6.33 -19.18
N ASP A 22 -5.64 7.16 -19.62
CA ASP A 22 -6.78 7.63 -18.84
C ASP A 22 -8.01 6.76 -19.10
N ILE A 23 -8.50 6.03 -18.10
CA ILE A 23 -9.65 5.12 -18.21
C ILE A 23 -10.87 5.65 -17.44
N HIS A 24 -12.04 5.63 -18.08
CA HIS A 24 -13.32 6.03 -17.50
C HIS A 24 -14.25 4.84 -17.28
N PHE A 25 -15.13 4.98 -16.28
CA PHE A 25 -16.06 3.95 -15.84
C PHE A 25 -17.51 4.42 -15.96
N ASP A 26 -18.40 3.52 -16.38
CA ASP A 26 -19.83 3.82 -16.46
C ASP A 26 -20.52 3.73 -15.08
N GLY A 27 -21.82 3.97 -15.02
CA GLY A 27 -22.59 3.92 -13.78
C GLY A 27 -22.60 2.55 -13.08
N SER A 28 -22.22 1.47 -13.78
CA SER A 28 -22.05 0.14 -13.20
C SER A 28 -20.63 -0.15 -12.70
N GLY A 29 -19.69 0.76 -12.97
CA GLY A 29 -18.27 0.58 -12.67
C GLY A 29 -17.51 -0.16 -13.78
N LYS A 30 -18.06 -0.29 -14.98
CA LYS A 30 -17.38 -0.97 -16.09
C LYS A 30 -16.54 0.03 -16.89
N PRO A 31 -15.29 -0.31 -17.28
CA PRO A 31 -14.53 0.46 -18.26
C PRO A 31 -15.32 0.70 -19.55
N PHE A 32 -15.48 1.95 -19.97
CA PHE A 32 -16.21 2.28 -21.21
C PHE A 32 -15.47 3.20 -22.18
N LEU A 33 -14.46 3.96 -21.72
CA LEU A 33 -13.76 4.94 -22.54
C LEU A 33 -12.31 5.10 -22.07
N ILE A 34 -11.38 5.14 -23.04
CA ILE A 34 -10.03 5.65 -22.83
C ILE A 34 -9.98 7.07 -23.38
N GLU A 35 -9.80 8.07 -22.53
CA GLU A 35 -9.75 9.50 -22.92
C GLU A 35 -9.29 10.33 -21.71
N HIS A 36 -8.54 11.42 -21.92
CA HIS A 36 -8.17 12.28 -20.79
C HIS A 36 -9.31 13.24 -20.45
N GLY A 37 -9.84 13.94 -21.46
CA GLY A 37 -10.86 14.97 -21.30
C GLY A 37 -10.29 16.39 -21.45
N LEU A 38 -10.95 17.36 -20.80
CA LEU A 38 -10.60 18.78 -20.90
C LEU A 38 -9.53 19.20 -19.87
N GLY A 39 -8.54 19.97 -20.32
CA GLY A 39 -7.44 20.44 -19.48
C GLY A 39 -6.30 19.43 -19.42
N CYS A 40 -5.30 19.60 -20.29
CA CYS A 40 -4.24 18.61 -20.48
C CYS A 40 -2.92 19.27 -20.92
N ASP A 41 -1.87 18.46 -20.92
CA ASP A 41 -0.51 18.86 -21.27
C ASP A 41 -0.37 19.37 -22.73
N CYS A 42 -1.25 18.97 -23.64
CA CYS A 42 -1.22 19.46 -25.02
C CYS A 42 -1.51 20.96 -25.18
N ARG A 43 -2.02 21.63 -24.14
CA ARG A 43 -2.24 23.08 -24.16
C ARG A 43 -0.97 23.89 -23.93
N CYS A 44 0.03 23.31 -23.26
CA CYS A 44 1.31 23.97 -22.99
C CYS A 44 2.46 23.37 -23.81
N ALA A 45 2.21 22.30 -24.57
CA ALA A 45 3.19 21.70 -25.45
C ALA A 45 3.62 22.70 -26.54
N THR A 46 4.94 22.85 -26.72
CA THR A 46 5.53 23.70 -27.76
C THR A 46 6.42 22.87 -28.68
N GLY A 47 6.49 23.25 -29.96
CA GLY A 47 7.22 22.48 -30.97
C GLY A 47 6.41 21.31 -31.53
N ASN A 48 7.10 20.32 -32.10
CA ASN A 48 6.49 19.14 -32.72
C ASN A 48 7.00 17.81 -32.13
N ASP A 49 7.90 17.86 -31.14
CA ASP A 49 8.54 16.68 -30.57
C ASP A 49 7.82 16.20 -29.30
N HIS A 50 6.51 15.95 -29.44
CA HIS A 50 5.66 15.50 -28.34
C HIS A 50 4.44 14.72 -28.83
N VAL A 51 3.92 13.84 -27.97
CA VAL A 51 2.82 12.92 -28.31
C VAL A 51 1.54 13.63 -28.78
N CYS A 52 1.32 14.86 -28.33
CA CYS A 52 0.13 15.62 -28.72
C CYS A 52 0.01 15.85 -30.23
N VAL A 53 1.12 15.87 -30.99
CA VAL A 53 1.07 15.95 -32.46
C VAL A 53 0.32 14.76 -33.05
N ALA A 54 0.56 13.55 -32.51
CA ALA A 54 -0.15 12.32 -32.92
C ALA A 54 -1.64 12.34 -32.55
N LEU A 55 -2.05 13.24 -31.65
CA LEU A 55 -3.42 13.45 -31.20
C LEU A 55 -4.09 14.66 -31.85
N GLN A 56 -3.46 15.30 -32.86
CA GLN A 56 -3.92 16.56 -33.46
C GLN A 56 -4.01 17.71 -32.45
N ASN A 57 -3.13 17.70 -31.45
CA ASN A 57 -3.12 18.61 -30.30
C ASN A 57 -4.44 18.64 -29.51
N GLN A 58 -5.19 17.53 -29.56
CA GLN A 58 -6.41 17.30 -28.78
C GLN A 58 -6.13 16.33 -27.63
N CYS A 59 -6.96 16.41 -26.60
CA CYS A 59 -6.95 15.50 -25.43
C CYS A 59 -8.28 14.80 -25.20
N ALA A 60 -9.25 15.09 -26.06
CA ALA A 60 -10.56 14.50 -26.11
C ALA A 60 -11.04 14.49 -27.56
N GLY A 61 -12.05 13.67 -27.84
CA GLY A 61 -12.65 13.54 -29.16
C GLY A 61 -12.01 12.44 -30.02
N PRO A 62 -12.45 12.29 -31.27
CA PRO A 62 -12.20 11.09 -32.08
C PRO A 62 -10.73 10.72 -32.30
N SER A 63 -9.81 11.69 -32.27
CA SER A 63 -8.37 11.45 -32.43
C SER A 63 -7.65 11.06 -31.13
N ALA A 64 -8.28 11.29 -29.97
CA ALA A 64 -7.67 11.20 -28.64
C ALA A 64 -8.43 10.29 -27.68
N ARG A 65 -9.30 9.43 -28.22
CA ARG A 65 -10.06 8.44 -27.45
C ARG A 65 -10.05 7.06 -28.10
N GLU A 66 -10.27 6.03 -27.31
CA GLU A 66 -10.35 4.65 -27.78
C GLU A 66 -11.33 3.82 -26.93
N ASN A 67 -11.84 2.73 -27.50
CA ASN A 67 -12.56 1.72 -26.72
C ASN A 67 -11.57 0.94 -25.82
N PRO A 68 -11.85 0.75 -24.51
CA PRO A 68 -10.92 0.08 -23.59
C PRO A 68 -10.51 -1.34 -24.02
N VAL A 69 -11.41 -2.12 -24.61
CA VAL A 69 -11.09 -3.48 -25.08
C VAL A 69 -10.13 -3.40 -26.26
N THR A 70 -10.48 -2.63 -27.29
CA THR A 70 -9.62 -2.43 -28.47
C THR A 70 -8.24 -1.91 -28.07
N TYR A 71 -8.20 -0.94 -27.15
CA TYR A 71 -6.97 -0.34 -26.65
C TYR A 71 -6.11 -1.38 -25.92
N MET A 72 -6.64 -2.08 -24.91
CA MET A 72 -5.87 -3.05 -24.12
C MET A 72 -5.34 -4.21 -24.98
N GLN A 73 -6.15 -4.73 -25.91
CA GLN A 73 -5.71 -5.78 -26.81
C GLN A 73 -4.61 -5.31 -27.78
N ASN A 74 -4.64 -4.03 -28.17
CA ASN A 74 -3.58 -3.41 -28.94
C ASN A 74 -2.28 -3.33 -28.12
N ILE A 75 -2.35 -2.92 -26.86
CA ILE A 75 -1.19 -2.91 -25.94
C ILE A 75 -0.63 -4.31 -25.73
N ALA A 76 -1.50 -5.30 -25.49
CA ALA A 76 -1.11 -6.68 -25.21
C ALA A 76 -0.20 -7.30 -26.29
N ARG A 77 -0.40 -6.92 -27.56
CA ARG A 77 0.33 -7.43 -28.71
C ARG A 77 1.70 -6.76 -28.93
N ARG A 78 2.09 -5.80 -28.09
CA ARG A 78 3.35 -5.06 -28.22
C ARG A 78 4.36 -5.58 -27.22
N ASP A 79 5.26 -6.45 -27.68
CA ASP A 79 6.37 -6.97 -26.86
C ASP A 79 7.32 -5.85 -26.35
N SER A 80 7.31 -4.67 -26.98
CA SER A 80 8.13 -3.52 -26.55
C SER A 80 7.60 -2.81 -25.31
N ILE A 81 6.33 -3.01 -24.93
CA ILE A 81 5.72 -2.34 -23.78
C ILE A 81 5.87 -3.23 -22.54
N ALA A 82 6.81 -2.87 -21.66
CA ALA A 82 7.08 -3.57 -20.41
C ALA A 82 6.20 -3.09 -19.24
N LEU A 83 5.64 -1.87 -19.33
CA LEU A 83 4.83 -1.27 -18.28
C LEU A 83 3.60 -0.56 -18.85
N TYR A 84 2.43 -0.85 -18.27
CA TYR A 84 1.17 -0.18 -18.59
C TYR A 84 0.60 0.49 -17.34
N PHE A 85 0.58 1.81 -17.34
CA PHE A 85 0.07 2.64 -16.26
C PHE A 85 -1.37 3.04 -16.57
N VAL A 86 -2.27 2.81 -15.62
CA VAL A 86 -3.71 3.07 -15.74
C VAL A 86 -4.07 4.21 -14.80
N ASP A 87 -4.21 5.41 -15.36
CA ASP A 87 -4.79 6.56 -14.66
C ASP A 87 -6.32 6.44 -14.67
N SER A 88 -6.87 6.02 -13.53
CA SER A 88 -8.30 5.79 -13.40
C SER A 88 -9.01 7.11 -13.13
N LYS A 89 -9.79 7.57 -14.10
CA LYS A 89 -10.64 8.77 -14.00
C LYS A 89 -11.89 8.44 -13.17
N VAL A 90 -11.69 8.36 -11.85
CA VAL A 90 -12.73 8.15 -10.84
C VAL A 90 -12.87 9.37 -9.95
N ASP A 91 -14.06 9.55 -9.39
CA ASP A 91 -14.41 10.68 -8.53
C ASP A 91 -15.14 10.19 -7.26
N ALA A 92 -14.94 10.88 -6.13
CA ALA A 92 -15.55 10.50 -4.85
C ALA A 92 -17.09 10.49 -4.91
N SER A 93 -17.71 11.30 -5.78
CA SER A 93 -19.16 11.32 -6.02
C SER A 93 -19.72 10.02 -6.61
N MET A 94 -18.86 9.12 -7.11
CA MET A 94 -19.27 7.80 -7.58
C MET A 94 -19.78 6.88 -6.45
N GLY A 95 -19.50 7.20 -5.18
CA GLY A 95 -19.96 6.42 -4.04
C GLY A 95 -19.61 4.93 -4.16
N GLU A 96 -20.59 4.05 -4.00
CA GLU A 96 -20.39 2.59 -4.10
C GLU A 96 -19.85 2.12 -5.46
N THR A 97 -20.10 2.87 -6.54
CA THR A 97 -19.60 2.52 -7.87
C THR A 97 -18.08 2.58 -7.93
N LEU A 98 -17.44 3.35 -7.05
CA LEU A 98 -15.99 3.46 -6.95
C LEU A 98 -15.34 2.10 -6.56
N VAL A 99 -15.92 1.40 -5.59
CA VAL A 99 -15.48 0.07 -5.17
C VAL A 99 -15.73 -0.96 -6.29
N LYS A 100 -16.89 -0.91 -6.93
CA LYS A 100 -17.24 -1.79 -8.07
C LYS A 100 -16.28 -1.60 -9.24
N ALA A 101 -15.92 -0.35 -9.54
CA ALA A 101 -14.97 -0.01 -10.59
C ALA A 101 -13.56 -0.55 -10.32
N GLY A 102 -13.07 -0.40 -9.09
CA GLY A 102 -11.76 -0.91 -8.70
C GLY A 102 -11.69 -2.43 -8.76
N ALA A 103 -12.64 -3.11 -8.10
CA ALA A 103 -12.69 -4.57 -8.09
C ALA A 103 -12.93 -5.16 -9.49
N GLY A 104 -13.78 -4.52 -10.30
CA GLY A 104 -14.13 -4.96 -11.66
C GLY A 104 -13.04 -4.75 -12.70
N LEU A 105 -12.11 -3.82 -12.49
CA LEU A 105 -11.01 -3.57 -13.43
C LEU A 105 -10.07 -4.78 -13.55
N ILE A 106 -9.79 -5.48 -12.45
CA ILE A 106 -8.87 -6.62 -12.43
C ILE A 106 -9.32 -7.76 -13.38
N PRO A 107 -10.52 -8.35 -13.25
CA PRO A 107 -10.96 -9.39 -14.17
C PRO A 107 -11.08 -8.86 -15.61
N PHE A 108 -11.45 -7.60 -15.80
CA PHE A 108 -11.50 -6.97 -17.12
C PHE A 108 -10.12 -6.94 -17.80
N MET A 109 -9.06 -6.57 -17.06
CA MET A 109 -7.69 -6.57 -17.57
C MET A 109 -7.12 -7.98 -17.73
N ASP A 110 -7.44 -8.90 -16.81
CA ASP A 110 -7.06 -10.30 -16.96
C ASP A 110 -7.58 -10.91 -18.26
N GLU A 111 -8.81 -10.58 -18.65
CA GLU A 111 -9.41 -11.02 -19.91
C GLU A 111 -8.83 -10.27 -21.13
N ASN A 112 -8.85 -8.94 -21.10
CA ASN A 112 -8.65 -8.12 -22.32
C ASN A 112 -7.21 -7.68 -22.55
N LEU A 113 -6.35 -7.76 -21.53
CA LEU A 113 -4.93 -7.42 -21.62
C LEU A 113 -4.06 -8.68 -21.46
N PHE A 114 -4.10 -9.33 -20.30
CA PHE A 114 -3.25 -10.48 -20.03
C PHE A 114 -3.68 -11.71 -20.84
N GLY A 115 -4.99 -11.94 -20.99
CA GLY A 115 -5.55 -12.97 -21.86
C GLY A 115 -5.18 -12.81 -23.34
N TYR A 116 -4.81 -11.60 -23.74
CA TYR A 116 -4.32 -11.26 -25.09
C TYR A 116 -2.79 -11.26 -25.22
N GLY A 117 -2.07 -11.73 -24.19
CA GLY A 117 -0.65 -12.01 -24.27
C GLY A 117 0.27 -10.94 -23.69
N TYR A 118 -0.26 -9.95 -22.96
CA TYR A 118 0.58 -8.96 -22.29
C TYR A 118 1.54 -9.61 -21.28
N LYS A 119 2.83 -9.32 -21.41
CA LYS A 119 3.91 -9.89 -20.57
C LYS A 119 4.41 -8.93 -19.49
N GLY A 120 4.10 -7.64 -19.63
CA GLY A 120 4.59 -6.59 -18.75
C GLY A 120 3.88 -6.52 -17.39
N LYS A 121 4.12 -5.41 -16.70
CA LYS A 121 3.50 -5.06 -15.43
C LYS A 121 2.45 -3.96 -15.62
N VAL A 122 1.48 -3.93 -14.73
CA VAL A 122 0.42 -2.92 -14.71
C VAL A 122 0.55 -2.10 -13.43
N ILE A 123 0.46 -0.78 -13.53
CA ILE A 123 0.23 0.11 -12.38
C ILE A 123 -1.19 0.63 -12.48
N ILE A 124 -1.99 0.47 -11.43
CA ILE A 124 -3.33 1.03 -11.30
C ILE A 124 -3.26 2.20 -10.32
N SER A 125 -3.71 3.37 -10.76
CA SER A 125 -3.78 4.56 -9.94
C SER A 125 -5.16 5.19 -9.94
N SER A 126 -5.43 5.98 -8.90
CA SER A 126 -6.47 7.01 -8.89
C SER A 126 -5.88 8.38 -8.58
N ALA A 127 -6.66 9.44 -8.78
CA ALA A 127 -6.17 10.81 -8.63
C ALA A 127 -5.70 11.14 -7.20
N SER A 128 -6.46 10.82 -6.15
CA SER A 128 -6.17 11.30 -4.80
C SER A 128 -6.64 10.34 -3.70
N PHE A 129 -6.33 10.67 -2.45
CA PHE A 129 -6.81 9.93 -1.27
C PHE A 129 -8.33 9.87 -1.16
N SER A 130 -9.05 10.86 -1.70
CA SER A 130 -10.52 10.84 -1.70
C SER A 130 -11.11 9.69 -2.52
N THR A 131 -10.33 9.12 -3.44
CA THR A 131 -10.73 7.99 -4.29
C THR A 131 -9.95 6.72 -3.95
N PHE A 132 -9.28 6.65 -2.79
CA PHE A 132 -8.42 5.52 -2.42
C PHE A 132 -9.16 4.18 -2.33
N GLU A 133 -10.46 4.17 -2.00
CA GLU A 133 -11.26 2.94 -1.96
C GLU A 133 -11.30 2.21 -3.31
N TYR A 134 -11.09 2.91 -4.43
CA TYR A 134 -10.96 2.32 -5.76
C TYR A 134 -9.69 1.47 -5.84
N VAL A 135 -8.56 2.07 -5.46
CA VAL A 135 -7.24 1.44 -5.48
C VAL A 135 -7.21 0.27 -4.51
N LYS A 136 -7.81 0.43 -3.32
CA LYS A 136 -7.97 -0.64 -2.33
C LYS A 136 -8.79 -1.81 -2.89
N ALA A 137 -9.93 -1.54 -3.49
CA ALA A 137 -10.78 -2.58 -4.09
C ALA A 137 -10.07 -3.32 -5.23
N ALA A 138 -9.35 -2.61 -6.09
CA ALA A 138 -8.54 -3.20 -7.15
C ALA A 138 -7.41 -4.07 -6.59
N ALA A 139 -6.71 -3.60 -5.56
CA ALA A 139 -5.62 -4.35 -4.93
C ALA A 139 -6.11 -5.63 -4.24
N ILE A 140 -7.26 -5.58 -3.56
CA ILE A 140 -7.90 -6.76 -2.96
C ILE A 140 -8.30 -7.75 -4.07
N ALA A 141 -8.98 -7.30 -5.13
CA ALA A 141 -9.39 -8.14 -6.24
C ALA A 141 -8.18 -8.80 -6.96
N ALA A 142 -7.07 -8.08 -7.08
CA ALA A 142 -5.85 -8.59 -7.70
C ALA A 142 -5.25 -9.79 -6.96
N LYS A 143 -5.50 -9.97 -5.66
CA LYS A 143 -5.03 -11.14 -4.89
C LYS A 143 -5.59 -12.46 -5.47
N ALA A 144 -6.78 -12.44 -6.05
CA ALA A 144 -7.41 -13.60 -6.68
C ALA A 144 -6.97 -13.82 -8.15
N SER A 145 -6.25 -12.87 -8.75
CA SER A 145 -5.79 -12.96 -10.13
C SER A 145 -4.60 -13.92 -10.28
N ARG A 146 -4.56 -14.69 -11.37
CA ARG A 146 -3.36 -15.43 -11.78
C ARG A 146 -2.17 -14.51 -12.09
N ASN A 147 -2.43 -13.22 -12.28
CA ASN A 147 -1.47 -12.17 -12.58
C ASN A 147 -1.20 -11.27 -11.37
N ALA A 148 -1.58 -11.67 -10.15
CA ALA A 148 -1.43 -10.87 -8.93
C ALA A 148 -0.06 -10.16 -8.80
N GLN A 149 1.03 -10.89 -9.09
CA GLN A 149 2.41 -10.39 -9.02
C GLN A 149 2.79 -9.35 -10.10
N ARG A 150 1.88 -9.07 -11.04
CA ARG A 150 2.07 -8.11 -12.14
C ARG A 150 1.23 -6.84 -11.98
N TYR A 151 0.32 -6.79 -11.02
CA TYR A 151 -0.44 -5.59 -10.68
C TYR A 151 0.24 -4.83 -9.54
N PHE A 152 0.46 -3.53 -9.75
CA PHE A 152 1.00 -2.58 -8.79
C PHE A 152 0.02 -1.43 -8.59
N PHE A 153 0.07 -0.78 -7.43
CA PHE A 153 -0.95 0.19 -7.01
C PHE A 153 -0.33 1.49 -6.47
N THR A 154 -0.96 2.63 -6.76
CA THR A 154 -0.57 3.96 -6.26
C THR A 154 -1.75 4.95 -6.25
N THR A 155 -1.55 6.14 -5.70
CA THR A 155 -2.34 7.35 -5.97
C THR A 155 -1.43 8.38 -6.63
N ASP A 156 -1.92 9.12 -7.63
CA ASP A 156 -1.07 9.90 -8.53
C ASP A 156 -0.89 11.37 -8.09
N GLN A 157 -1.88 12.07 -7.55
CA GLN A 157 -1.83 13.53 -7.34
C GLN A 157 -1.56 13.95 -5.89
N GLU A 158 -0.79 13.17 -5.15
CA GLU A 158 -0.46 13.46 -3.74
C GLU A 158 0.92 14.14 -3.60
N GLU A 159 1.39 14.77 -4.69
CA GLU A 159 2.65 15.51 -4.75
C GLU A 159 3.83 14.72 -4.14
N ASN A 160 4.50 15.30 -3.14
CA ASN A 160 5.63 14.70 -2.42
C ASN A 160 5.20 13.88 -1.17
N ASN A 161 3.90 13.60 -0.98
CA ASN A 161 3.37 12.89 0.19
C ASN A 161 3.57 11.37 0.10
N TYR A 162 4.81 10.93 -0.05
CA TYR A 162 5.18 9.51 -0.07
C TYR A 162 4.59 8.75 1.13
N GLU A 163 4.71 9.32 2.33
CA GLU A 163 4.24 8.65 3.54
C GLU A 163 2.73 8.41 3.52
N GLY A 164 1.95 9.41 3.10
CA GLY A 164 0.49 9.31 3.04
C GLY A 164 0.02 8.27 2.03
N VAL A 165 0.67 8.17 0.86
CA VAL A 165 0.37 7.16 -0.16
C VAL A 165 0.71 5.76 0.36
N MET A 166 1.91 5.61 0.90
CA MET A 166 2.42 4.31 1.32
C MET A 166 1.72 3.78 2.55
N ASN A 167 1.42 4.63 3.55
CA ASN A 167 0.66 4.25 4.74
C ASN A 167 -0.74 3.71 4.40
N ARG A 168 -1.33 4.14 3.28
CA ARG A 168 -2.60 3.60 2.80
C ARG A 168 -2.44 2.30 2.03
N LEU A 169 -1.34 2.13 1.31
CA LEU A 169 -1.05 0.91 0.53
C LEU A 169 -0.48 -0.24 1.37
N TYR A 170 0.26 0.05 2.45
CA TYR A 170 0.89 -0.96 3.32
C TYR A 170 -0.11 -2.00 3.85
N PRO A 171 -1.30 -1.64 4.36
CA PRO A 171 -2.27 -2.63 4.83
C PRO A 171 -2.88 -3.48 3.71
N VAL A 172 -2.73 -3.06 2.44
CA VAL A 172 -3.53 -3.57 1.32
C VAL A 172 -2.74 -4.48 0.39
N THR A 173 -1.50 -4.09 0.04
CA THR A 173 -0.68 -4.81 -0.94
C THR A 173 0.84 -4.59 -0.79
N ASN A 174 1.60 -5.63 -1.14
CA ASN A 174 3.05 -5.54 -1.33
C ASN A 174 3.48 -5.03 -2.71
N ASN A 175 2.58 -5.04 -3.69
CA ASN A 175 2.85 -4.51 -5.02
C ASN A 175 2.44 -3.04 -5.08
N ARG A 176 3.25 -2.20 -4.46
CA ARG A 176 2.98 -0.77 -4.30
C ARG A 176 4.07 0.05 -4.97
N VAL A 177 3.65 1.16 -5.55
CA VAL A 177 4.54 2.15 -6.15
C VAL A 177 4.14 3.53 -5.64
N TYR A 178 5.01 4.51 -5.86
CA TYR A 178 4.74 5.89 -5.52
C TYR A 178 5.01 6.75 -6.75
N GLY A 179 4.03 7.59 -7.11
CA GLY A 179 4.13 8.62 -8.14
C GLY A 179 3.91 9.99 -7.52
N THR A 180 4.54 11.02 -8.09
CA THR A 180 4.41 12.41 -7.62
C THR A 180 3.35 13.22 -8.38
N GLY A 181 2.73 12.66 -9.42
CA GLY A 181 1.69 13.34 -10.21
C GLY A 181 2.15 14.58 -10.94
N ALA A 182 3.42 14.64 -11.34
CA ALA A 182 3.97 15.83 -11.99
C ALA A 182 3.33 16.05 -13.37
N SER A 183 2.60 17.17 -13.55
CA SER A 183 2.08 17.60 -14.85
C SER A 183 3.16 18.27 -15.69
N SER A 184 3.15 18.03 -17.00
CA SER A 184 4.08 18.68 -17.93
C SER A 184 3.81 20.18 -18.10
N CYS A 185 2.62 20.67 -17.72
CA CYS A 185 2.31 22.11 -17.71
C CYS A 185 2.65 22.82 -16.40
N GLY A 186 3.07 22.10 -15.36
CA GLY A 186 3.41 22.66 -14.04
C GLY A 186 4.80 23.29 -13.99
N THR A 187 4.99 24.27 -13.10
CA THR A 187 6.29 24.93 -12.85
C THR A 187 7.20 24.16 -11.89
N ALA A 188 6.70 23.17 -11.16
CA ALA A 188 7.47 22.30 -10.27
C ALA A 188 6.64 21.08 -9.81
N PRO A 189 7.27 19.94 -9.47
CA PRO A 189 8.66 19.59 -9.76
C PRO A 189 8.84 19.26 -11.25
N SER A 190 9.98 19.62 -11.84
CA SER A 190 10.32 19.11 -13.17
C SER A 190 10.42 17.58 -13.14
N TYR A 191 10.25 16.93 -14.29
CA TYR A 191 10.46 15.49 -14.46
C TYR A 191 11.75 14.99 -13.77
N TYR A 192 12.84 15.73 -13.90
CA TYR A 192 14.13 15.40 -13.26
C TYR A 192 14.12 15.56 -11.73
N ALA A 193 13.38 16.55 -11.20
CA ALA A 193 13.23 16.73 -9.76
C ALA A 193 12.41 15.58 -9.15
N ALA A 194 11.33 15.14 -9.82
CA ALA A 194 10.56 13.97 -9.41
C ALA A 194 11.41 12.69 -9.40
N ILE A 195 12.23 12.46 -10.44
CA ILE A 195 13.19 11.33 -10.45
C ILE A 195 14.19 11.43 -9.31
N THR A 196 14.73 12.63 -9.05
CA THR A 196 15.71 12.83 -7.99
C THR A 196 15.11 12.51 -6.62
N ALA A 197 13.87 12.94 -6.37
CA ALA A 197 13.13 12.63 -5.16
C ALA A 197 12.90 11.11 -5.02
N ALA A 198 12.44 10.43 -6.09
CA ALA A 198 12.22 8.98 -6.07
C ALA A 198 13.52 8.19 -5.81
N VAL A 199 14.66 8.62 -6.38
CA VAL A 199 15.97 8.01 -6.12
C VAL A 199 16.43 8.24 -4.68
N ALA A 200 16.19 9.45 -4.13
CA ALA A 200 16.50 9.75 -2.74
C ALA A 200 15.67 8.90 -1.77
N GLY A 201 14.37 8.74 -2.03
CA GLY A 201 13.48 7.86 -1.28
C GLY A 201 13.97 6.41 -1.29
N LYS A 202 14.25 5.86 -2.47
CA LYS A 202 14.83 4.51 -2.59
C LYS A 202 16.12 4.35 -1.77
N LYS A 203 17.03 5.34 -1.80
CA LYS A 203 18.27 5.31 -1.00
C LYS A 203 18.01 5.35 0.51
N GLN A 204 16.86 5.86 0.95
CA GLN A 204 16.41 5.86 2.33
C GLN A 204 15.69 4.56 2.72
N GLY A 205 15.59 3.58 1.82
CA GLY A 205 14.97 2.28 2.06
C GLY A 205 13.46 2.26 1.81
N GLU A 206 12.93 3.28 1.15
CA GLU A 206 11.54 3.31 0.69
C GLU A 206 11.34 2.28 -0.44
N ASN A 207 10.37 1.36 -0.25
CA ASN A 207 9.99 0.30 -1.22
C ASN A 207 10.98 -0.86 -1.43
N GLU A 208 11.90 -1.15 -0.50
CA GLU A 208 12.79 -2.31 -0.68
C GLU A 208 12.12 -3.64 -0.30
N THR A 209 12.14 -4.61 -1.23
CA THR A 209 11.89 -6.02 -0.92
C THR A 209 13.06 -6.56 -0.08
N ARG A 210 12.78 -7.00 1.14
CA ARG A 210 13.79 -7.60 2.03
C ARG A 210 14.14 -9.02 1.56
N HIS A 211 15.36 -9.21 1.08
CA HIS A 211 15.87 -10.52 0.64
C HIS A 211 16.63 -11.28 1.75
N ASP A 212 16.89 -10.62 2.87
CA ASP A 212 17.59 -11.14 4.06
C ASP A 212 16.63 -11.65 5.15
N VAL A 213 15.34 -11.81 4.82
CA VAL A 213 14.35 -12.43 5.72
C VAL A 213 14.64 -13.92 5.82
N VAL A 214 14.93 -14.39 7.03
CA VAL A 214 15.28 -15.80 7.25
C VAL A 214 14.08 -16.67 7.63
N GLN A 215 13.10 -16.12 8.34
CA GLN A 215 11.92 -16.84 8.81
C GLN A 215 10.84 -15.86 9.32
N THR A 216 9.58 -16.17 9.05
CA THR A 216 8.42 -15.58 9.74
C THR A 216 8.14 -16.38 11.02
N ILE A 217 8.01 -15.69 12.14
CA ILE A 217 7.56 -16.27 13.40
C ILE A 217 6.16 -15.77 13.69
N GLU A 218 5.31 -16.63 14.21
CA GLU A 218 3.96 -16.29 14.65
C GLU A 218 3.90 -16.55 16.16
N PRO A 219 3.80 -15.52 17.01
CA PRO A 219 3.47 -15.68 18.42
C PRO A 219 2.02 -16.16 18.55
N GLU A 220 1.66 -16.70 19.72
CA GLU A 220 0.26 -17.05 19.98
C GLU A 220 -0.64 -15.82 19.82
N SER A 221 -1.71 -15.97 19.06
CA SER A 221 -2.64 -14.91 18.66
C SER A 221 -4.10 -15.37 18.81
N GLY A 222 -5.03 -14.43 18.93
CA GLY A 222 -6.47 -14.68 18.86
C GLY A 222 -6.88 -15.35 17.54
N PRO A 223 -8.03 -16.05 17.52
CA PRO A 223 -8.45 -16.86 16.38
C PRO A 223 -8.97 -16.00 15.22
N TRP A 224 -9.52 -14.82 15.50
CA TRP A 224 -10.22 -13.97 14.55
C TRP A 224 -9.31 -12.92 13.89
N GLY A 225 -9.82 -12.32 12.80
CA GLY A 225 -9.13 -11.30 12.02
C GLY A 225 -8.24 -11.83 10.89
N GLU A 226 -7.88 -10.93 10.00
CA GLU A 226 -6.99 -11.16 8.85
C GLU A 226 -5.64 -10.50 9.10
N PHE A 227 -4.56 -11.14 8.64
CA PHE A 227 -3.24 -10.52 8.68
C PHE A 227 -3.16 -9.40 7.64
N THR A 228 -2.66 -8.24 8.06
CA THR A 228 -2.14 -7.23 7.13
C THR A 228 -0.98 -7.82 6.34
N ASP A 229 -0.65 -7.20 5.21
CA ASP A 229 0.65 -7.44 4.61
C ASP A 229 1.78 -7.07 5.58
N ILE A 230 2.91 -7.79 5.48
CA ILE A 230 4.09 -7.52 6.31
C ILE A 230 4.70 -6.18 5.89
N MET A 231 4.86 -5.27 6.85
CA MET A 231 5.65 -4.06 6.70
C MET A 231 7.06 -4.31 7.23
N TYR A 232 8.07 -4.02 6.40
CA TYR A 232 9.47 -4.23 6.75
C TYR A 232 10.19 -2.92 7.08
N CYS A 233 11.12 -2.99 8.03
CA CYS A 233 12.18 -2.00 8.16
C CYS A 233 13.00 -1.95 6.85
N ALA A 234 13.58 -0.79 6.52
CA ALA A 234 14.51 -0.62 5.40
C ALA A 234 15.60 -1.72 5.38
N ALA A 235 16.10 -2.12 4.21
CA ALA A 235 17.11 -3.18 4.15
C ALA A 235 18.37 -2.81 4.92
N GLY A 236 18.96 -3.79 5.61
CA GLY A 236 20.09 -3.58 6.51
C GLY A 236 19.74 -2.85 7.82
N THR A 237 18.45 -2.75 8.16
CA THR A 237 17.98 -2.24 9.45
C THR A 237 17.04 -3.22 10.14
N TRP A 238 16.93 -3.11 11.46
CA TRP A 238 16.15 -4.01 12.32
C TRP A 238 15.44 -3.22 13.42
N ALA A 239 14.39 -3.81 13.97
CA ALA A 239 13.62 -3.20 15.04
C ALA A 239 14.45 -3.12 16.33
N ILE A 240 14.44 -1.98 17.00
CA ILE A 240 15.17 -1.71 18.25
C ILE A 240 14.25 -1.31 19.41
N GLY A 241 12.96 -1.16 19.15
CA GLY A 241 12.00 -0.69 20.13
C GLY A 241 10.62 -0.61 19.51
N PHE A 242 9.64 -0.28 20.34
CA PHE A 242 8.26 -0.18 19.92
C PHE A 242 7.49 0.84 20.74
N ARG A 243 6.32 1.21 20.23
CA ARG A 243 5.20 1.73 21.02
C ARG A 243 3.93 1.01 20.60
N GLN A 244 2.93 1.05 21.45
CA GLN A 244 1.65 0.37 21.21
C GLN A 244 0.48 1.31 21.39
N ARG A 245 -0.60 1.07 20.65
CA ARG A 245 -1.84 1.83 20.75
C ARG A 245 -2.87 1.00 21.48
N VAL A 246 -3.35 1.49 22.62
CA VAL A 246 -4.27 0.75 23.50
C VAL A 246 -5.42 1.67 23.86
N GLU A 247 -6.64 1.14 23.81
CA GLU A 247 -7.83 1.85 24.26
C GLU A 247 -7.84 1.98 25.79
N GLN A 248 -8.22 3.16 26.29
CA GLN A 248 -8.31 3.34 27.74
C GLN A 248 -9.61 2.71 28.26
N PRO A 249 -9.61 2.14 29.48
CA PRO A 249 -10.84 1.59 30.04
C PRO A 249 -11.88 2.71 30.19
N CYS A 250 -13.04 2.57 29.57
CA CYS A 250 -14.12 3.56 29.64
C CYS A 250 -15.33 3.10 30.48
N GLY A 251 -15.26 1.92 31.10
CA GLY A 251 -16.30 1.40 32.00
C GLY A 251 -17.24 0.44 31.28
N ASN A 252 -18.53 0.42 31.65
CA ASN A 252 -19.49 -0.57 31.14
C ASN A 252 -19.97 -0.32 29.69
N ASP A 253 -19.49 0.74 29.03
CA ASP A 253 -20.07 1.27 27.78
C ASP A 253 -19.11 1.16 26.56
N CYS A 254 -17.90 0.58 26.71
CA CYS A 254 -17.02 0.18 25.61
C CYS A 254 -16.10 -0.98 26.04
N ASP A 255 -15.48 -1.66 25.08
CA ASP A 255 -14.49 -2.71 25.35
C ASP A 255 -13.30 -2.14 26.15
N ASP A 256 -13.10 -2.66 27.35
CA ASP A 256 -12.05 -2.22 28.26
C ASP A 256 -10.69 -2.77 27.75
N THR A 257 -9.82 -1.89 27.24
CA THR A 257 -8.36 -2.10 27.18
C THR A 257 -7.76 -2.98 26.07
N ALA A 258 -8.40 -3.04 24.91
CA ALA A 258 -7.87 -3.78 23.76
C ALA A 258 -6.66 -3.08 23.08
N LEU A 259 -5.64 -3.88 22.76
CA LEU A 259 -4.55 -3.47 21.89
C LEU A 259 -5.10 -3.24 20.48
N ASN A 260 -4.74 -2.12 19.87
CA ASN A 260 -5.28 -1.67 18.59
C ASN A 260 -4.20 -1.60 17.49
N SER A 261 -2.94 -1.36 17.86
CA SER A 261 -1.83 -1.25 16.92
C SER A 261 -0.46 -1.32 17.60
N LEU A 262 0.58 -1.60 16.80
CA LEU A 262 1.98 -1.52 17.17
C LEU A 262 2.75 -0.68 16.14
N GLU A 263 3.73 0.09 16.61
CA GLU A 263 4.74 0.73 15.78
C GLU A 263 6.12 0.22 16.23
N LEU A 264 6.93 -0.30 15.29
CA LEU A 264 8.31 -0.68 15.56
C LEU A 264 9.27 0.39 15.06
N LEU A 265 10.27 0.71 15.89
CA LEU A 265 11.34 1.61 15.54
C LEU A 265 12.48 0.85 14.90
N CYS A 266 12.91 1.27 13.71
CA CYS A 266 13.98 0.63 12.97
C CYS A 266 15.30 1.40 13.09
N ALA A 267 16.42 0.68 13.17
CA ALA A 267 17.75 1.30 13.17
C ALA A 267 18.82 0.41 12.53
N LYS A 268 19.93 1.05 12.14
CA LYS A 268 21.18 0.38 11.74
C LYS A 268 21.94 -0.15 12.95
N LYS A 269 22.96 -0.99 12.73
CA LYS A 269 23.85 -1.52 13.78
C LYS A 269 24.61 -0.45 14.56
N ASP A 270 24.92 0.68 13.94
CA ASP A 270 25.57 1.80 14.60
C ASP A 270 24.63 2.62 15.50
N GLY A 271 23.33 2.27 15.56
CA GLY A 271 22.31 2.97 16.34
C GLY A 271 21.61 4.11 15.60
N THR A 272 21.96 4.35 14.33
CA THR A 272 21.26 5.34 13.51
C THR A 272 19.81 4.93 13.29
N SER A 273 18.89 5.66 13.92
CA SER A 273 17.45 5.51 13.71
C SER A 273 17.09 5.79 12.25
N VAL A 274 16.22 4.96 11.70
CA VAL A 274 15.57 5.18 10.41
C VAL A 274 14.06 5.21 10.62
N LYS A 275 13.30 5.28 9.53
CA LYS A 275 11.83 5.33 9.56
C LYS A 275 11.23 4.14 10.34
N SER A 276 10.31 4.43 11.24
CA SER A 276 9.49 3.44 11.96
C SER A 276 8.48 2.77 11.03
N ILE A 277 7.99 1.61 11.43
CA ILE A 277 7.04 0.81 10.66
C ILE A 277 5.78 0.51 11.48
N THR A 278 4.61 0.67 10.85
CA THR A 278 3.28 0.47 11.43
C THR A 278 2.35 -0.05 10.33
N PRO A 279 2.14 -1.37 10.19
CA PRO A 279 1.31 -1.96 9.14
C PRO A 279 -0.10 -1.40 9.10
N HIS A 280 -0.65 -1.01 10.26
CA HIS A 280 -1.95 -0.36 10.38
C HIS A 280 -1.97 0.48 11.66
N ALA A 281 -2.49 1.71 11.62
CA ALA A 281 -2.43 2.64 12.77
C ALA A 281 -3.41 2.32 13.91
N GLY A 282 -4.28 1.33 13.71
CA GLY A 282 -5.44 1.08 14.58
C GLY A 282 -6.50 2.16 14.43
N TYR A 283 -7.71 1.90 14.92
CA TYR A 283 -8.82 2.85 14.84
C TYR A 283 -8.92 3.68 16.13
N TRP A 284 -8.72 3.04 17.28
CA TRP A 284 -9.02 3.61 18.58
C TRP A 284 -7.82 3.65 19.52
N GLY A 285 -8.01 4.29 20.68
CA GLY A 285 -7.02 4.39 21.75
C GLY A 285 -5.86 5.35 21.52
N ASP A 286 -4.96 5.37 22.50
CA ASP A 286 -3.81 6.27 22.58
C ASP A 286 -2.48 5.51 22.44
N TRP A 287 -1.53 6.15 21.76
CA TRP A 287 -0.18 5.63 21.61
C TRP A 287 0.62 5.79 22.91
N SER A 288 1.31 4.72 23.30
CA SER A 288 2.27 4.74 24.40
C SER A 288 3.48 5.63 24.09
N ASN A 289 4.23 5.98 25.14
CA ASN A 289 5.61 6.39 24.96
C ASN A 289 6.42 5.26 24.31
N ILE A 290 7.45 5.65 23.56
CA ILE A 290 8.35 4.70 22.90
C ILE A 290 9.26 4.02 23.93
N VAL A 291 9.37 2.71 23.85
CA VAL A 291 10.28 1.90 24.65
C VAL A 291 11.31 1.23 23.74
N ARG A 292 12.59 1.29 24.10
CA ARG A 292 13.70 0.79 23.28
C ARG A 292 14.54 -0.22 24.05
N CYS A 293 15.13 -1.15 23.31
CA CYS A 293 16.25 -1.93 23.81
C CYS A 293 17.38 -0.98 24.25
N PRO A 294 18.03 -1.26 25.41
CA PRO A 294 19.11 -0.43 25.89
C PRO A 294 20.36 -0.56 25.01
N GLY A 295 21.03 0.57 24.76
CA GLY A 295 22.29 0.63 24.02
C GLY A 295 22.15 0.51 22.50
N ASN A 296 23.30 0.52 21.81
CA ASN A 296 23.39 0.32 20.36
C ASN A 296 23.60 -1.15 20.02
N ASN A 297 23.32 -1.54 18.77
CA ASN A 297 23.44 -2.93 18.30
C ASN A 297 22.58 -3.93 19.10
N ASN A 298 21.53 -3.46 19.78
CA ASN A 298 20.61 -4.28 20.57
C ASN A 298 19.20 -4.21 19.94
N PHE A 299 18.77 -5.32 19.34
CA PHE A 299 17.58 -5.39 18.51
C PHE A 299 16.49 -6.24 19.14
N LEU A 300 15.24 -6.00 18.77
CA LEU A 300 14.14 -6.90 19.12
C LEU A 300 14.36 -8.26 18.46
N ARG A 301 14.21 -9.33 19.23
CA ARG A 301 14.41 -10.71 18.79
C ARG A 301 13.29 -11.65 19.22
N GLY A 302 12.53 -11.29 20.24
CA GLY A 302 11.37 -12.05 20.67
C GLY A 302 10.14 -11.18 20.85
N VAL A 303 8.97 -11.78 20.74
CA VAL A 303 7.66 -11.15 20.94
C VAL A 303 6.74 -12.09 21.72
N SER A 304 5.94 -11.51 22.61
CA SER A 304 4.86 -12.17 23.34
C SER A 304 3.68 -11.20 23.46
N PHE A 305 2.47 -11.74 23.39
CA PHE A 305 1.24 -11.01 23.63
C PHE A 305 0.61 -11.45 24.96
N LYS A 306 -0.11 -10.52 25.57
CA LYS A 306 -1.00 -10.80 26.70
C LYS A 306 -2.41 -10.96 26.16
N ILE A 307 -2.97 -12.16 26.28
CA ILE A 307 -4.26 -12.53 25.65
C ILE A 307 -5.13 -13.23 26.68
N GLU A 308 -6.42 -12.89 26.70
CA GLU A 308 -7.42 -13.55 27.54
C GLU A 308 -7.80 -14.94 27.02
N SER A 309 -8.16 -15.83 27.94
CA SER A 309 -8.66 -17.15 27.58
C SER A 309 -10.17 -17.06 27.34
N PRO A 310 -10.74 -17.78 26.37
CA PRO A 310 -12.17 -17.70 26.08
C PRO A 310 -13.04 -18.01 27.31
N GLN A 311 -13.92 -17.09 27.69
CA GLN A 311 -14.86 -17.19 28.82
C GLN A 311 -16.27 -17.67 28.44
N GLY A 312 -16.57 -17.92 27.16
CA GLY A 312 -17.86 -18.42 26.68
C GLY A 312 -18.53 -17.51 25.64
N SER A 313 -19.63 -16.85 26.02
CA SER A 313 -20.43 -16.03 25.10
C SER A 313 -20.15 -14.54 25.32
N GLY A 314 -19.11 -14.03 24.66
CA GLY A 314 -18.63 -12.65 24.63
C GLY A 314 -17.27 -12.60 23.91
N ASP A 315 -16.79 -11.43 23.45
CA ASP A 315 -15.52 -11.31 22.70
C ASP A 315 -14.32 -11.68 23.57
N ASP A 316 -13.71 -12.81 23.23
CA ASP A 316 -13.07 -13.66 24.23
C ASP A 316 -11.58 -13.91 23.96
N THR A 317 -10.92 -13.13 23.09
CA THR A 317 -9.55 -13.46 22.68
C THR A 317 -8.70 -12.32 22.07
N ALA A 318 -9.03 -11.05 22.33
CA ALA A 318 -8.22 -9.93 21.88
C ALA A 318 -6.88 -9.84 22.65
N ALA A 319 -5.84 -9.30 21.99
CA ALA A 319 -4.59 -8.98 22.68
C ALA A 319 -4.76 -7.68 23.47
N ASN A 320 -4.26 -7.64 24.71
CA ASN A 320 -4.36 -6.49 25.60
C ASN A 320 -3.02 -5.79 25.82
N ASP A 321 -1.90 -6.49 25.59
CA ASP A 321 -0.55 -5.95 25.77
C ASP A 321 0.47 -6.69 24.91
N CYS A 322 1.62 -6.06 24.64
CA CYS A 322 2.72 -6.65 23.90
C CYS A 322 4.05 -6.46 24.64
N GLN A 323 4.86 -7.51 24.66
CA GLN A 323 6.21 -7.51 25.21
C GLN A 323 7.19 -7.96 24.15
N PHE A 324 8.34 -7.28 24.07
CA PHE A 324 9.45 -7.71 23.23
C PHE A 324 10.66 -8.11 24.05
N SER A 325 11.44 -9.05 23.52
CA SER A 325 12.74 -9.45 24.06
C SER A 325 13.87 -8.89 23.20
N CYS A 326 14.91 -8.36 23.84
CA CYS A 326 16.06 -7.74 23.18
C CYS A 326 17.21 -8.74 22.99
N SER A 327 18.01 -8.57 21.94
CA SER A 327 19.09 -9.49 21.57
C SER A 327 20.22 -9.62 22.60
N GLN A 328 20.48 -8.56 23.38
CA GLN A 328 21.57 -8.49 24.36
C GLN A 328 21.09 -8.25 25.80
N SER A 329 19.78 -8.20 26.05
CA SER A 329 19.26 -7.71 27.33
C SER A 329 17.88 -8.28 27.69
N SER A 330 17.28 -7.71 28.75
CA SER A 330 15.94 -8.02 29.26
C SER A 330 14.82 -7.68 28.28
N ASN A 331 13.63 -8.15 28.60
CA ASN A 331 12.40 -7.79 27.91
C ASN A 331 12.05 -6.31 28.15
N ILE A 332 11.32 -5.73 27.21
CA ILE A 332 10.77 -4.37 27.26
C ILE A 332 9.23 -4.43 27.15
N LEU A 333 8.55 -3.59 27.93
CA LEU A 333 7.09 -3.42 27.91
C LEU A 333 6.75 -1.93 27.82
N ALA A 334 5.66 -1.62 27.13
CA ALA A 334 5.05 -0.30 27.17
C ALA A 334 4.27 -0.09 28.48
N SER A 335 4.03 1.17 28.84
CA SER A 335 3.39 1.52 30.12
C SER A 335 1.86 1.53 30.10
N ASN A 336 1.24 1.42 28.93
CA ASN A 336 -0.21 1.53 28.74
C ASN A 336 -0.88 0.18 28.42
N GLY A 337 -0.21 -0.94 28.71
CA GLY A 337 -0.75 -2.28 28.48
C GLY A 337 -2.01 -2.56 29.31
N GLY A 338 -2.94 -3.31 28.72
CA GLY A 338 -4.17 -3.76 29.37
C GLY A 338 -3.92 -4.69 30.57
N ARG A 339 -4.79 -4.60 31.56
CA ARG A 339 -4.62 -5.34 32.83
C ARG A 339 -5.00 -6.82 32.72
N PHE A 340 -5.84 -7.17 31.76
CA PHE A 340 -6.43 -8.50 31.63
C PHE A 340 -5.61 -9.45 30.74
N GLY A 341 -5.85 -10.75 30.90
CA GLY A 341 -5.18 -11.82 30.16
C GLY A 341 -3.87 -12.31 30.77
N ASP A 342 -3.34 -13.37 30.16
CA ASP A 342 -2.07 -13.98 30.55
C ASP A 342 -1.04 -13.80 29.44
N TRP A 343 0.22 -13.59 29.83
CA TRP A 343 1.34 -13.57 28.90
C TRP A 343 1.51 -14.93 28.25
N LYS A 344 1.46 -14.96 26.92
CA LYS A 344 1.71 -16.17 26.15
C LYS A 344 3.20 -16.46 26.05
N GLN A 345 3.53 -17.66 25.56
CA GLN A 345 4.92 -18.05 25.40
C GLN A 345 5.67 -17.07 24.48
N MET A 346 6.81 -16.57 24.95
CA MET A 346 7.69 -15.73 24.15
C MET A 346 8.20 -16.49 22.91
N LYS A 347 7.91 -15.95 21.72
CA LYS A 347 8.37 -16.49 20.45
C LYS A 347 9.61 -15.73 20.01
N TYR A 348 10.67 -16.45 19.64
CA TYR A 348 11.95 -15.86 19.23
C TYR A 348 12.24 -16.09 17.76
N CYS A 349 12.88 -15.11 17.13
CA CYS A 349 13.53 -15.29 15.84
C CYS A 349 14.65 -16.33 15.94
N PRO A 350 15.06 -16.96 14.82
CA PRO A 350 16.21 -17.85 14.76
C PRO A 350 17.48 -17.30 15.42
N SER A 351 18.43 -18.19 15.72
CA SER A 351 19.73 -17.78 16.24
C SER A 351 20.41 -16.79 15.29
N SER A 352 21.01 -15.74 15.85
CA SER A 352 21.71 -14.69 15.11
C SER A 352 20.85 -13.86 14.15
N SER A 353 19.53 -13.82 14.35
CA SER A 353 18.61 -12.91 13.64
C SER A 353 17.83 -12.01 14.59
N ALA A 354 17.18 -10.99 14.03
CA ALA A 354 16.38 -10.00 14.73
C ALA A 354 15.13 -9.65 13.92
N ILE A 355 14.13 -9.07 14.59
CA ILE A 355 12.88 -8.63 13.97
C ILE A 355 13.19 -7.52 12.97
N CYS A 356 12.74 -7.70 11.73
CA CYS A 356 13.00 -6.79 10.61
C CYS A 356 11.73 -6.34 9.88
N GLY A 357 10.58 -6.76 10.36
CA GLY A 357 9.26 -6.47 9.84
C GLY A 357 8.22 -7.25 10.62
N PHE A 358 6.96 -6.87 10.47
CA PHE A 358 5.83 -7.53 11.11
C PHE A 358 4.54 -7.27 10.32
N SER A 359 3.56 -8.14 10.55
CA SER A 359 2.16 -7.96 10.16
C SER A 359 1.35 -7.68 11.43
N LEU A 360 0.08 -7.30 11.27
CA LEU A 360 -0.88 -7.24 12.36
C LEU A 360 -2.07 -8.11 11.98
N LYS A 361 -2.60 -8.90 12.92
CA LYS A 361 -3.84 -9.66 12.73
C LYS A 361 -5.00 -8.84 13.28
N LEU A 362 -5.78 -8.25 12.39
CA LEU A 362 -6.84 -7.28 12.72
C LEU A 362 -8.20 -7.79 12.27
N GLU A 363 -9.20 -7.54 13.10
CA GLU A 363 -10.60 -7.70 12.71
C GLU A 363 -11.09 -6.44 12.00
N ASN A 364 -11.79 -6.60 10.88
CA ASN A 364 -12.34 -5.46 10.13
C ASN A 364 -13.71 -5.08 10.70
N SER A 365 -14.00 -3.79 10.68
CA SER A 365 -15.30 -3.20 11.02
C SER A 365 -16.48 -3.96 10.35
N GLN A 366 -17.42 -4.50 11.13
CA GLN A 366 -18.60 -5.27 10.66
C GLN A 366 -19.90 -4.44 10.62
N GLY A 367 -19.96 -3.23 11.14
CA GLY A 367 -21.13 -2.36 11.11
C GLY A 367 -21.49 -1.72 12.45
N GLU A 368 -22.73 -1.88 12.92
CA GLU A 368 -23.19 -1.37 14.22
C GLU A 368 -22.89 -2.39 15.34
N GLY A 369 -21.76 -2.23 16.02
CA GLY A 369 -21.27 -3.11 17.10
C GLY A 369 -19.74 -3.01 17.27
N ASP A 370 -19.18 -3.53 18.37
CA ASP A 370 -17.72 -3.52 18.63
C ASP A 370 -16.95 -4.31 17.56
N ASP A 371 -16.16 -3.62 16.73
CA ASP A 371 -15.66 -4.26 15.51
C ASP A 371 -14.17 -4.04 15.19
N THR A 372 -13.30 -3.66 16.15
CA THR A 372 -11.86 -3.71 15.84
C THR A 372 -10.93 -3.90 17.05
N ALA A 373 -10.40 -5.11 17.18
CA ALA A 373 -9.31 -5.40 18.10
C ALA A 373 -8.10 -6.04 17.37
N LEU A 374 -6.89 -5.79 17.89
CA LEU A 374 -5.70 -6.52 17.49
C LEU A 374 -5.72 -7.91 18.13
N ASN A 375 -5.66 -8.95 17.30
CA ASN A 375 -5.63 -10.33 17.76
C ASN A 375 -4.21 -10.92 17.78
N GLY A 376 -3.23 -10.32 17.08
CA GLY A 376 -1.85 -10.81 17.02
C GLY A 376 -0.99 -10.02 16.03
N ALA A 377 0.24 -10.49 15.77
CA ALA A 377 1.18 -9.83 14.84
C ALA A 377 2.11 -10.81 14.12
#